data_AF-A0A1A6FKJ0-F1
#
_entry.id   AF-A0A1A6FKJ0-F1
#
_cell.length_a   1.000
_cell.length_b   1.000
_cell.length_c   1.000
_cell.angle_alpha   90.00
_cell.angle_beta   90.00
_cell.angle_gamma   90.00
#
_symmetry.space_group_name_H-M   'P 1'
#
loop_
_entity.id
_entity.type
_entity.pdbx_description
1 polymer ?
#
loop_
_entity_poly.entity_id
_entity_poly.type
_entity_poly.pdbx_seq_one_letter_code
_entity_poly.pdbx_strand_id
1 'polypeptide(L)'
;MTKKATPSRLREALLETAGDMRRLGIMDATTHEKITLRQLGKGATPELAPFTGEEIRSLREKARLSQAVFARYLNLTVGYVSQLERGAKRPSGPALVLLDLIRRKGMEAIL
;
A
#
# COMPACT_ATOMS: atom_id res chain seq x y z
N MET A 1 -8.25 -14.27 18.54
CA MET A 1 -8.36 -14.87 17.19
C MET A 1 -9.64 -14.37 16.53
N THR A 2 -9.58 -13.31 15.72
CA THR A 2 -10.76 -12.76 15.05
C THR A 2 -11.03 -13.55 13.77
N LYS A 3 -12.17 -14.27 13.72
CA LYS A 3 -12.59 -15.04 12.54
C LYS A 3 -12.65 -14.14 11.31
N LYS A 4 -11.94 -14.53 10.25
CA LYS A 4 -11.96 -13.90 8.93
C LYS A 4 -13.37 -14.00 8.35
N ALA A 5 -13.99 -12.87 8.02
CA ALA A 5 -15.24 -12.84 7.27
C ALA A 5 -14.91 -12.88 5.78
N THR A 6 -15.01 -14.07 5.18
CA THR A 6 -14.98 -14.28 3.73
C THR A 6 -16.18 -13.56 3.11
N PRO A 7 -16.03 -12.84 1.98
CA PRO A 7 -17.20 -12.35 1.26
C PRO A 7 -18.14 -13.51 0.94
N SER A 8 -19.45 -13.29 1.03
CA SER A 8 -20.40 -14.34 0.67
C SER A 8 -20.27 -14.65 -0.82
N ARG A 9 -20.48 -15.91 -1.22
CA ARG A 9 -20.47 -16.32 -2.64
C ARG A 9 -21.36 -15.45 -3.52
N LEU A 10 -22.50 -15.01 -2.98
CA LEU A 10 -23.40 -14.08 -3.65
C LEU A 10 -22.72 -12.73 -3.93
N ARG A 11 -21.98 -12.20 -2.96
CA ARG A 11 -21.26 -10.93 -3.14
C ARG A 11 -20.17 -11.04 -4.19
N GLU A 12 -19.44 -12.14 -4.21
CA GLU A 12 -18.42 -12.40 -5.24
C GLU A 12 -19.06 -12.43 -6.64
N ALA A 13 -20.14 -13.19 -6.82
CA ALA A 13 -20.87 -13.26 -8.09
C ALA A 13 -21.43 -11.90 -8.55
N LEU A 14 -21.94 -11.08 -7.63
CA LEU A 14 -22.41 -9.72 -7.95
C LEU A 14 -21.27 -8.80 -8.40
N LEU A 15 -20.10 -8.89 -7.77
CA LEU A 15 -18.92 -8.09 -8.14
C LEU A 15 -18.35 -8.52 -9.49
N GLU A 16 -18.30 -9.83 -9.75
CA GLU A 16 -17.91 -10.40 -11.03
C GLU A 16 -18.84 -9.90 -12.15
N THR A 17 -20.16 -10.04 -11.95
CA THR A 17 -21.18 -9.58 -12.89
C THR A 17 -21.06 -8.09 -13.17
N ALA A 18 -20.86 -7.26 -12.13
CA ALA A 18 -20.67 -5.82 -12.31
C ALA A 18 -19.42 -5.50 -13.15
N GLY A 19 -18.34 -6.24 -12.95
CA GLY A 19 -17.12 -6.15 -13.75
C GLY A 19 -17.36 -6.52 -15.22
N ASP A 20 -18.12 -7.58 -15.48
CA ASP A 20 -18.51 -7.98 -16.84
C ASP A 20 -19.41 -6.95 -17.51
N MET A 21 -20.41 -6.43 -16.81
CA MET A 21 -21.29 -5.38 -17.31
C MET A 21 -20.51 -4.11 -17.67
N ARG A 22 -19.49 -3.73 -16.88
CA ARG A 22 -18.60 -2.60 -17.21
C ARG A 22 -17.76 -2.90 -18.44
N ARG A 23 -17.19 -4.10 -18.55
CA ARG A 23 -16.37 -4.54 -19.69
C ARG A 23 -17.15 -4.55 -20.99
N LEU A 24 -18.42 -4.93 -20.94
CA LEU A 24 -19.33 -5.00 -22.08
C LEU A 24 -20.03 -3.65 -22.38
N GLY A 25 -19.78 -2.60 -21.59
CA GLY A 25 -20.39 -1.28 -21.77
C GLY A 25 -21.86 -1.18 -21.36
N ILE A 26 -22.42 -2.21 -20.71
CA ILE A 26 -23.79 -2.21 -20.16
C ILE A 26 -23.86 -1.31 -18.92
N MET A 27 -22.79 -1.33 -18.11
CA MET A 27 -22.62 -0.45 -16.96
C MET A 27 -21.60 0.63 -17.27
N ASP A 28 -22.01 1.89 -17.13
CA ASP A 28 -21.11 3.02 -17.34
C ASP A 28 -20.06 3.15 -16.23
N ALA A 29 -19.08 4.02 -16.47
CA ALA A 29 -17.95 4.17 -15.58
C ALA A 29 -18.31 4.68 -14.19
N THR A 30 -19.18 5.69 -14.15
CA THR A 30 -19.59 6.37 -12.94
C THR A 30 -20.42 5.45 -12.05
N THR A 31 -21.24 4.58 -12.64
CA THR A 31 -22.02 3.58 -11.90
C THR A 31 -21.12 2.49 -11.31
N HIS A 32 -20.16 1.98 -12.08
CA HIS A 32 -19.21 0.97 -11.61
C HIS A 32 -18.30 1.49 -10.49
N GLU A 33 -17.87 2.75 -10.56
CA GLU A 33 -17.01 3.39 -9.53
C GLU A 33 -17.68 3.60 -8.18
N LYS A 34 -19.01 3.47 -8.09
CA LYS A 34 -19.72 3.41 -6.80
C LYS A 34 -19.39 2.15 -6.00
N ILE A 35 -18.80 1.12 -6.63
CA ILE A 35 -18.26 -0.05 -5.94
C ILE A 35 -16.96 0.35 -5.23
N THR A 36 -17.08 0.53 -3.92
CA THR A 36 -15.98 0.91 -3.03
C THR A 36 -15.14 -0.29 -2.61
N LEU A 37 -13.90 -0.06 -2.17
CA LEU A 37 -13.02 -1.09 -1.62
C LEU A 37 -13.66 -1.88 -0.46
N ARG A 38 -14.58 -1.28 0.29
CA ARG A 38 -15.35 -1.94 1.36
C ARG A 38 -16.18 -3.11 0.81
N GLN A 39 -16.76 -2.93 -0.37
CA GLN A 39 -17.54 -3.97 -1.06
C GLN A 39 -16.64 -5.04 -1.67
N LEU A 40 -15.39 -4.74 -2.00
CA LEU A 40 -14.42 -5.74 -2.46
C LEU A 40 -13.91 -6.62 -1.30
N GLY A 41 -13.82 -6.06 -0.08
CA GLY A 41 -13.47 -6.80 1.13
C GLY A 41 -11.97 -6.81 1.43
N LYS A 42 -11.58 -7.54 2.49
CA LYS A 42 -10.22 -7.46 3.06
C LYS A 42 -9.11 -7.95 2.13
N GLY A 43 -9.41 -8.75 1.10
CA GLY A 43 -8.44 -9.14 0.07
C GLY A 43 -8.08 -8.03 -0.91
N ALA A 44 -8.82 -6.92 -0.92
CA ALA A 44 -8.56 -5.79 -1.80
C ALA A 44 -7.43 -4.87 -1.28
N THR A 45 -7.01 -5.03 -0.03
CA THR A 45 -5.87 -4.29 0.53
C THR A 45 -4.62 -5.17 0.53
N PRO A 46 -3.47 -4.68 0.01
CA PRO A 46 -2.24 -5.45 0.00
C PRO A 46 -1.75 -5.76 1.41
N GLU A 47 -1.32 -7.01 1.62
CA GLU A 47 -0.64 -7.41 2.84
C GLU A 47 0.81 -6.92 2.79
N LEU A 48 1.16 -6.02 3.71
CA LEU A 48 2.47 -5.36 3.71
C LEU A 48 3.49 -6.20 4.47
N ALA A 49 4.50 -6.69 3.76
CA ALA A 49 5.62 -7.37 4.41
C ALA A 49 6.42 -6.38 5.28
N PRO A 50 6.91 -6.81 6.46
CA PRO A 50 7.73 -5.97 7.34
C PRO A 50 9.06 -5.58 6.66
N PHE A 51 9.70 -4.54 7.20
CA PHE A 51 11.02 -4.08 6.77
C PHE A 51 12.03 -4.18 7.90
N THR A 52 13.23 -4.62 7.55
CA THR A 52 14.46 -4.51 8.33
C THR A 52 15.09 -3.13 8.18
N GLY A 53 16.01 -2.79 9.10
CA GLY A 53 16.76 -1.53 9.02
C GLY A 53 17.65 -1.47 7.77
N GLU A 54 18.30 -2.58 7.40
CA GLU A 54 19.12 -2.65 6.18
C GLU A 54 18.30 -2.48 4.90
N GLU A 55 17.08 -3.02 4.83
CA GLU A 55 16.21 -2.84 3.66
C GLU A 55 15.84 -1.37 3.47
N ILE A 56 15.51 -0.66 4.55
CA ILE A 56 15.16 0.77 4.51
C ILE A 56 16.37 1.59 4.04
N ARG A 57 17.55 1.31 4.61
CA ARG A 57 18.81 1.93 4.18
C ARG A 57 19.08 1.68 2.70
N SER A 58 18.90 0.44 2.25
CA SER A 58 19.11 0.05 0.86
C SER A 58 18.17 0.76 -0.11
N LEU A 59 16.88 0.92 0.25
CA LEU A 59 15.93 1.69 -0.55
C LEU A 59 16.39 3.14 -0.72
N ARG A 60 16.79 3.78 0.39
CA ARG A 60 17.28 5.16 0.39
C ARG A 60 18.54 5.33 -0.46
N GLU A 61 19.49 4.42 -0.33
CA GLU A 61 20.78 4.50 -1.02
C GLU A 61 20.66 4.20 -2.52
N LYS A 62 19.77 3.29 -2.92
CA LYS A 62 19.43 3.08 -4.34
C LYS A 62 18.89 4.35 -5.00
N ALA A 63 18.13 5.15 -4.25
CA ALA A 63 17.65 6.45 -4.68
C ALA A 63 18.69 7.59 -4.57
N ARG A 64 19.91 7.29 -4.09
CA ARG A 64 21.01 8.26 -3.88
C ARG A 64 20.63 9.42 -2.95
N LEU A 65 19.79 9.15 -1.94
CA LEU A 65 19.31 10.15 -1.00
C LEU A 65 20.06 10.08 0.35
N SER A 66 20.35 11.25 0.93
CA SER A 66 20.76 11.32 2.34
C SER A 66 19.57 11.01 3.25
N GLN A 67 19.83 10.64 4.52
CA GLN A 67 18.75 10.41 5.49
C GLN A 67 17.83 11.63 5.64
N ALA A 68 18.41 12.85 5.61
CA ALA A 68 17.65 14.09 5.72
C ALA A 68 16.72 14.32 4.53
N VAL A 69 17.21 14.08 3.30
CA VAL A 69 16.41 14.26 2.09
C VAL A 69 15.31 13.20 2.00
N PHE A 70 15.64 11.93 2.31
CA PHE A 70 14.66 10.85 2.37
C PHE A 70 13.55 11.10 3.39
N ALA A 71 13.92 11.58 4.59
CA ALA A 71 12.97 11.97 5.62
C ALA A 71 12.03 13.08 5.13
N ARG A 72 12.57 14.09 4.43
CA ARG A 72 11.77 15.19 3.89
C ARG A 72 10.75 14.73 2.85
N TYR A 73 11.14 13.83 1.92
CA TYR A 73 10.20 13.28 0.93
C TYR A 73 9.07 12.46 1.56
N LEU A 74 9.37 11.73 2.65
CA LEU A 74 8.37 10.91 3.34
C LEU A 74 7.58 11.66 4.41
N ASN A 75 7.81 12.97 4.58
CA ASN A 75 7.27 13.78 5.67
C ASN A 75 7.53 13.15 7.06
N LEU A 76 8.77 12.70 7.26
CA LEU A 76 9.26 12.10 8.50
C LEU A 76 10.39 12.96 9.09
N THR A 77 10.71 12.73 10.36
CA THR A 77 11.91 13.33 10.96
C THR A 77 13.15 12.51 10.63
N VAL A 78 14.31 13.18 10.52
CA VAL A 78 15.61 12.51 10.29
C VAL A 78 15.91 11.50 11.41
N GLY A 79 15.58 11.87 12.66
CA GLY A 79 15.73 10.99 13.82
C GLY A 79 14.88 9.72 13.72
N TYR A 80 13.66 9.81 13.19
CA TYR A 80 12.82 8.65 12.97
C TYR A 80 13.39 7.73 11.87
N VAL A 81 13.84 8.29 10.74
CA VAL A 81 14.52 7.51 9.68
C VAL A 81 15.77 6.81 10.24
N SER A 82 16.59 7.49 11.04
CA SER A 82 17.75 6.88 11.71
C SER A 82 17.35 5.74 12.66
N GLN A 83 16.28 5.90 13.44
CA GLN A 83 15.77 4.84 14.31
C GLN A 83 15.28 3.62 13.53
N LEU A 84 14.64 3.83 12.38
CA LEU A 84 14.21 2.75 11.49
C LEU A 84 15.40 2.00 10.87
N GLU A 85 16.36 2.72 10.29
CA GLU A 85 17.54 2.12 9.64
C GLU A 85 18.46 1.37 10.62
N ARG A 86 18.45 1.73 11.90
CA ARG A 86 19.18 1.00 12.96
C ARG A 86 18.38 -0.14 13.58
N GLY A 87 17.13 -0.36 13.16
CA GLY A 87 16.24 -1.36 13.75
C GLY A 87 15.72 -1.02 15.16
N ALA A 88 15.98 0.19 15.67
CA ALA A 88 15.50 0.64 16.97
C ALA A 88 13.98 0.85 17.00
N LYS A 89 13.38 1.13 15.83
CA LYS A 89 11.94 1.11 15.61
C LYS A 89 11.61 0.30 14.36
N ARG A 90 10.42 -0.28 14.35
CA ARG A 90 9.84 -0.88 13.14
C ARG A 90 8.88 0.11 12.48
N PRO A 91 8.87 0.19 11.14
CA PRO A 91 7.89 1.03 10.45
C PRO A 91 6.49 0.45 10.65
N SER A 92 5.52 1.33 10.82
CA SER A 92 4.12 0.96 10.97
C SER A 92 3.23 2.04 10.36
N GLY A 93 1.96 1.70 10.13
CA GLY A 93 0.97 2.63 9.59
C GLY A 93 1.44 3.24 8.25
N PRO A 94 1.35 4.58 8.08
CA PRO A 94 1.72 5.25 6.83
C PRO A 94 3.17 5.02 6.40
N ALA A 95 4.12 4.98 7.34
CA ALA A 95 5.53 4.77 7.00
C ALA A 95 5.77 3.42 6.33
N LEU A 96 5.10 2.37 6.82
CA LEU A 96 5.17 1.03 6.21
C LEU A 96 4.58 1.02 4.79
N VAL A 97 3.46 1.72 4.57
CA VAL A 97 2.83 1.86 3.25
C VAL A 97 3.76 2.58 2.27
N LEU A 98 4.39 3.67 2.70
CA LEU A 98 5.29 4.46 1.85
C LEU A 98 6.56 3.67 1.50
N LEU A 99 7.16 2.99 2.47
CA LEU A 99 8.33 2.13 2.22
C LEU A 99 7.99 0.97 1.27
N ASP A 100 6.82 0.37 1.41
CA ASP A 100 6.35 -0.66 0.49
C ASP A 100 6.08 -0.12 -0.92
N LEU A 101 5.51 1.08 -1.03
CA LEU A 101 5.31 1.75 -2.31
C LEU A 101 6.65 1.99 -3.01
N ILE A 102 7.65 2.50 -2.29
CA ILE A 102 9.01 2.72 -2.79
C ILE A 102 9.66 1.39 -3.21
N ARG A 103 9.49 0.33 -2.40
CA ARG A 103 9.99 -1.01 -2.75
C ARG A 103 9.42 -1.52 -4.06
N ARG A 104 8.14 -1.27 -4.33
CA ARG A 104 7.44 -1.77 -5.54
C ARG A 104 7.65 -0.90 -6.78
N LYS A 105 7.78 0.42 -6.60
CA LYS A 105 7.72 1.39 -7.71
C LYS A 105 8.92 2.32 -7.81
N GLY A 106 9.88 2.24 -6.89
CA GLY A 106 10.97 3.20 -6.79
C GLY A 106 10.57 4.49 -6.07
N MET A 107 11.54 5.38 -5.86
CA MET A 107 11.29 6.68 -5.22
C MET A 107 10.48 7.63 -6.10
N GLU A 108 10.45 7.37 -7.40
CA GLU A 108 9.68 8.11 -8.41
C GLU A 108 8.17 8.06 -8.17
N ALA A 109 7.69 7.11 -7.35
CA ALA A 109 6.28 7.08 -6.94
C ALA A 109 5.94 8.12 -5.85
N ILE A 110 6.94 8.77 -5.26
CA ILE A 110 6.81 9.82 -4.25
C ILE A 110 7.12 11.20 -4.82
N LEU A 111 8.05 11.28 -5.79
CA LEU A 111 8.43 12.51 -6.50
C LEU A 111 7.31 13.00 -7.43
#